data_AF-A0A0M9DAK1-F1
#
_entry.id   AF-A0A0M9DAK1-F1
#
_cell.length_a   1.000
_cell.length_b   1.000
_cell.length_c   1.000
_cell.angle_alpha   90.00
_cell.angle_beta   90.00
_cell.angle_gamma   90.00
#
_symmetry.space_group_name_H-M   'P 1'
#
loop_
_entity.id
_entity.type
_entity.pdbx_description
1 polymer ?
#
loop_
_entity_poly.entity_id
_entity_poly.type
_entity_poly.pdbx_seq_one_letter_code
_entity_poly.pdbx_strand_id
1 'polypeptide(L)'
;MVDIDRNKRIIKILDEKSLSAVSSWAIWDEKVFEETKSKLIIHKNKLCWNDKLTSNLETKINPDYMFIALNVAERGISQKFDKYSNFHDYNSLSNDWKCALTVRNTSLIGAYMTDIIKYFPESKASVVYKSLFPTNGVVSDKNKKIYDKSMDLFQSEIDIVDPKKIIVFGEEAKKILNHSLKNGRIHLDDSVEVIGITHYASATNNSKKTLQKRFTGASDDDTTNGKFTWVTVKDFVNMNF
;
A
#
# COMPACT_ATOMS: atom_id res chain seq x y z
N MET A 1 -8.08 -13.01 17.75
CA MET A 1 -6.81 -13.12 18.49
C MET A 1 -5.68 -12.99 17.48
N VAL A 2 -4.62 -12.24 17.76
CA VAL A 2 -3.48 -12.09 16.84
C VAL A 2 -2.76 -13.44 16.74
N ASP A 3 -2.57 -13.94 15.51
CA ASP A 3 -1.80 -15.16 15.25
C ASP A 3 -0.31 -14.81 15.18
N ILE A 4 0.33 -14.83 16.34
CA ILE A 4 1.74 -14.45 16.52
C ILE A 4 2.66 -15.37 15.71
N ASP A 5 2.36 -16.66 15.62
CA ASP A 5 3.21 -17.63 14.92
C ASP A 5 3.13 -17.45 13.40
N ARG A 6 1.93 -17.21 12.85
CA ARG A 6 1.78 -16.77 11.46
C ARG A 6 2.58 -15.50 11.21
N ASN A 7 2.44 -14.50 12.06
CA ASN A 7 3.11 -13.21 11.88
C ASN A 7 4.64 -13.34 11.90
N LYS A 8 5.21 -14.15 12.81
CA LYS A 8 6.65 -14.44 12.84
C LYS A 8 7.13 -15.11 11.56
N ARG A 9 6.38 -16.08 11.03
CA ARG A 9 6.70 -16.76 9.76
C ARG A 9 6.71 -15.78 8.59
N ILE A 10 5.69 -14.92 8.49
CA ILE A 10 5.59 -13.90 7.43
C ILE A 10 6.82 -12.99 7.46
N ILE A 11 7.11 -12.37 8.61
CA ILE A 11 8.25 -11.45 8.76
C ILE A 11 9.57 -12.14 8.36
N LYS A 12 9.79 -13.36 8.83
CA LYS A 12 10.99 -14.14 8.51
C LYS A 12 11.16 -14.35 7.00
N ILE A 13 10.11 -14.81 6.32
CA ILE A 13 10.19 -15.12 4.88
C ILE A 13 10.36 -13.84 4.04
N LEU A 14 9.69 -12.75 4.41
CA LEU A 14 9.86 -11.44 3.76
C LEU A 14 11.30 -10.94 3.86
N ASP A 15 11.91 -11.07 5.03
CA ASP A 15 13.31 -10.69 5.26
C ASP A 15 14.28 -11.57 4.47
N GLU A 16 14.11 -12.90 4.50
CA GLU A 16 14.95 -13.86 3.77
C GLU A 16 14.91 -13.63 2.25
N LYS A 17 13.74 -13.24 1.72
CA LYS A 17 13.55 -12.90 0.30
C LYS A 17 13.91 -11.45 -0.04
N SER A 18 14.38 -10.66 0.92
CA SER A 18 14.68 -9.23 0.77
C SER A 18 13.48 -8.39 0.31
N LEU A 19 12.25 -8.86 0.53
CA LEU A 19 11.02 -8.14 0.22
C LEU A 19 10.76 -7.01 1.23
N SER A 20 11.32 -7.12 2.43
CA SER A 20 11.33 -6.06 3.44
C SER A 20 11.96 -4.75 2.94
N ALA A 21 12.79 -4.78 1.87
CA ALA A 21 13.41 -3.58 1.32
C ALA A 21 12.48 -2.74 0.42
N VAL A 22 11.34 -3.30 0.00
CA VAL A 22 10.39 -2.67 -0.94
C VAL A 22 8.96 -2.61 -0.40
N SER A 23 8.81 -2.89 0.89
CA SER A 23 7.52 -2.97 1.58
C SER A 23 7.60 -2.29 2.94
N SER A 24 6.48 -2.27 3.65
CA SER A 24 6.37 -1.76 5.02
C SER A 24 5.14 -2.34 5.73
N TRP A 25 4.89 -1.86 6.94
CA TRP A 25 3.72 -2.14 7.75
C TRP A 25 3.10 -0.82 8.20
N ALA A 26 1.78 -0.73 8.23
CA ALA A 26 1.04 0.46 8.60
C ALA A 26 1.09 0.74 10.11
N ILE A 27 2.28 1.04 10.63
CA ILE A 27 2.60 1.19 12.05
C ILE A 27 3.44 2.44 12.24
N TRP A 28 2.93 3.42 12.97
CA TRP A 28 3.64 4.68 13.26
C TRP A 28 3.71 4.91 14.78
N ASP A 29 4.62 5.76 15.23
CA ASP A 29 4.66 6.21 16.63
C ASP A 29 3.36 6.98 16.94
N GLU A 30 2.71 6.68 18.07
CA GLU A 30 1.44 7.32 18.43
C GLU A 30 1.53 8.85 18.45
N LYS A 31 2.71 9.39 18.76
CA LYS A 31 2.98 10.83 18.77
C LYS A 31 2.89 11.46 17.39
N VAL A 32 3.04 10.70 16.30
CA VAL A 32 2.73 11.17 14.93
C VAL A 32 1.31 11.70 14.90
N PHE A 33 0.39 11.03 15.59
CA PHE A 33 -1.01 11.36 15.54
C PHE A 33 -1.43 12.52 16.48
N GLU A 34 -0.61 12.86 17.46
CA GLU A 34 -0.85 14.00 18.37
C GLU A 34 -0.48 15.34 17.71
N GLU A 35 0.57 15.35 16.87
CA GLU A 35 1.13 16.58 16.30
C GLU A 35 0.48 17.03 14.97
N THR A 36 -0.38 16.17 14.40
CA THR A 36 -1.01 16.36 13.08
C THR A 36 -2.08 17.45 12.97
N LYS A 37 -2.26 18.33 13.98
CA LYS A 37 -3.22 19.45 13.90
C LYS A 37 -2.85 20.48 12.83
N SER A 38 -1.62 20.51 12.34
CA SER A 38 -1.23 21.27 11.14
C SER A 38 -0.10 20.54 10.39
N LYS A 39 -0.07 20.65 9.05
CA LYS A 39 0.87 20.00 8.11
C LYS A 39 2.37 20.11 8.46
N LEU A 40 2.76 20.92 9.44
CA LEU A 40 4.11 21.44 9.64
C LEU A 40 4.92 20.75 10.76
N ILE A 41 4.31 19.86 11.55
CA ILE A 41 4.94 19.35 12.78
C ILE A 41 4.87 17.82 12.82
N ILE A 42 5.39 17.13 11.81
CA ILE A 42 5.74 15.71 12.03
C ILE A 42 7.25 15.67 12.07
N HIS A 43 7.79 15.54 13.29
CA HIS A 43 9.23 15.47 13.48
C HIS A 43 9.79 14.21 12.82
N LYS A 44 10.96 14.37 12.18
CA LYS A 44 11.60 13.34 11.34
C LYS A 44 11.65 11.97 12.02
N ASN A 45 12.03 11.93 13.30
CA ASN A 45 12.18 10.71 14.09
C ASN A 45 10.87 9.95 14.40
N LYS A 46 9.69 10.55 14.15
CA LYS A 46 8.40 9.94 14.49
C LYS A 46 7.77 9.20 13.32
N LEU A 47 8.03 9.66 12.09
CA LEU A 47 7.57 8.98 10.90
C LEU A 47 8.55 7.90 10.45
N CYS A 48 9.86 8.06 10.72
CA CYS A 48 10.88 7.06 10.40
C CYS A 48 10.56 5.69 11.00
N TRP A 49 10.73 4.65 10.18
CA TRP A 49 10.87 3.29 10.65
C TRP A 49 12.08 3.18 11.59
N ASN A 50 11.89 2.64 12.80
CA ASN A 50 12.92 2.60 13.84
C ASN A 50 12.76 1.40 14.77
N ASP A 51 13.79 1.14 15.60
CA ASP A 51 13.84 -0.05 16.47
C ASP A 51 12.68 -0.15 17.47
N LYS A 52 12.09 0.98 17.90
CA LYS A 52 10.92 0.97 18.80
C LYS A 52 9.67 0.46 18.07
N LEU A 53 9.54 0.78 16.79
CA LEU A 53 8.44 0.29 15.95
C LEU A 53 8.60 -1.21 15.68
N THR A 54 9.83 -1.67 15.42
CA THR A 54 10.13 -3.09 15.11
C THR A 54 10.14 -4.02 16.32
N SER A 55 10.27 -3.49 17.54
CA SER A 55 10.20 -4.28 18.77
C SER A 55 8.87 -5.03 18.86
N ASN A 56 8.89 -6.36 18.94
CA ASN A 56 7.71 -7.24 18.94
C ASN A 56 6.76 -7.00 17.74
N LEU A 57 7.31 -6.75 16.55
CA LEU A 57 6.56 -6.45 15.33
C LEU A 57 5.43 -7.46 15.07
N GLU A 58 5.66 -8.74 15.35
CA GLU A 58 4.68 -9.81 15.17
C GLU A 58 3.40 -9.64 16.00
N THR A 59 3.43 -8.83 17.06
CA THR A 59 2.25 -8.53 17.89
C THR A 59 1.48 -7.30 17.40
N LYS A 60 2.07 -6.53 16.48
CA LYS A 60 1.54 -5.24 15.98
C LYS A 60 1.01 -5.32 14.55
N ILE A 61 1.46 -6.30 13.76
CA ILE A 61 1.03 -6.44 12.36
C ILE A 61 -0.33 -7.12 12.23
N ASN A 62 -1.02 -6.80 11.14
CA ASN A 62 -2.31 -7.32 10.74
C ASN A 62 -2.26 -7.72 9.24
N PRO A 63 -1.72 -8.90 8.92
CA PRO A 63 -1.53 -9.34 7.53
C PRO A 63 -2.84 -9.62 6.77
N ASP A 64 -3.99 -9.64 7.46
CA ASP A 64 -5.29 -9.80 6.79
C ASP A 64 -5.62 -8.63 5.86
N TYR A 65 -4.93 -7.49 6.01
CA TYR A 65 -5.06 -6.32 5.17
C TYR A 65 -3.75 -5.99 4.44
N MET A 66 -3.86 -5.65 3.17
CA MET A 66 -2.76 -5.20 2.33
C MET A 66 -3.10 -3.89 1.63
N PHE A 67 -2.19 -2.93 1.70
CA PHE A 67 -2.20 -1.70 0.92
C PHE A 67 -1.30 -1.84 -0.30
N ILE A 68 -1.84 -1.45 -1.45
CA ILE A 68 -1.13 -1.39 -2.72
C ILE A 68 -1.09 0.07 -3.18
N ALA A 69 0.09 0.63 -3.33
CA ALA A 69 0.31 1.88 -4.06
C ALA A 69 1.06 1.60 -5.38
N LEU A 70 1.52 2.65 -6.04
CA LEU A 70 1.97 2.54 -7.42
C LEU A 70 3.40 2.03 -7.56
N ASN A 71 4.37 2.78 -7.02
CA ASN A 71 5.77 2.47 -7.29
C ASN A 71 6.73 2.95 -6.21
N VAL A 72 7.64 2.05 -5.86
CA VAL A 72 8.85 2.39 -5.11
C VAL A 72 9.92 2.78 -6.13
N ALA A 73 10.29 4.07 -6.17
CA ALA A 73 11.25 4.57 -7.13
C ALA A 73 12.68 4.04 -6.83
N GLU A 74 13.44 3.65 -7.87
CA GLU A 74 14.80 3.09 -7.71
C GLU A 74 15.74 4.03 -6.93
N ARG A 75 15.62 5.36 -7.15
CA ARG A 75 16.41 6.36 -6.42
C ARG A 75 16.15 6.33 -4.91
N GLY A 76 14.94 5.93 -4.50
CA GLY A 76 14.64 5.66 -3.10
C GLY A 76 15.45 4.47 -2.60
N ILE A 77 15.45 3.36 -3.33
CA ILE A 77 16.08 2.10 -2.90
C ILE A 77 17.61 2.19 -2.87
N SER A 78 18.23 2.96 -3.78
CA SER A 78 19.69 3.19 -3.80
C SER A 78 20.23 3.89 -2.54
N GLN A 79 19.35 4.54 -1.76
CA GLN A 79 19.67 5.14 -0.47
C GLN A 79 19.37 4.15 0.66
N LYS A 80 20.03 2.98 0.68
CA LYS A 80 20.01 1.97 1.77
C LYS A 80 18.80 2.12 2.72
N PHE A 81 17.60 1.87 2.21
CA PHE A 81 16.42 1.93 3.05
C PHE A 81 16.51 0.80 4.08
N ASP A 82 16.34 1.14 5.35
CA ASP A 82 16.16 0.15 6.39
C ASP A 82 14.95 -0.72 6.07
N LYS A 83 14.97 -1.99 6.51
CA LYS A 83 13.85 -2.92 6.32
C LYS A 83 12.55 -2.24 6.73
N TYR A 84 11.50 -2.40 5.93
CA TYR A 84 10.16 -1.87 6.16
C TYR A 84 10.04 -0.34 6.20
N SER A 85 11.04 0.41 5.71
CA SER A 85 10.98 1.89 5.71
C SER A 85 10.24 2.51 4.53
N ASN A 86 9.76 1.73 3.55
CA ASN A 86 8.91 2.26 2.49
C ASN A 86 7.64 2.89 3.11
N PHE A 87 7.06 3.96 2.54
CA PHE A 87 5.91 4.70 3.14
C PHE A 87 6.16 5.40 4.49
N HIS A 88 7.42 5.48 4.92
CA HIS A 88 7.84 6.18 6.15
C HIS A 88 8.74 7.38 5.85
N ASP A 89 8.64 7.97 4.65
CA ASP A 89 9.47 9.11 4.26
C ASP A 89 9.06 10.36 5.04
N TYR A 90 9.99 10.87 5.84
CA TYR A 90 9.86 12.06 6.67
C TYR A 90 10.20 13.37 5.96
N ASN A 91 10.50 13.33 4.66
CA ASN A 91 10.69 14.52 3.86
C ASN A 91 9.44 15.40 3.93
N SER A 92 9.62 16.72 4.15
CA SER A 92 8.51 17.68 4.20
C SER A 92 7.72 17.77 2.89
N LEU A 93 8.29 17.26 1.79
CA LEU A 93 7.64 17.14 0.49
C LEU A 93 6.87 15.82 0.32
N SER A 94 7.07 14.84 1.20
CA SER A 94 6.34 13.57 1.20
C SER A 94 4.89 13.78 1.68
N ASN A 95 4.02 12.86 1.29
CA ASN A 95 2.62 12.86 1.72
C ASN A 95 2.28 11.62 2.57
N ASP A 96 3.27 10.86 3.01
CA ASP A 96 3.10 9.57 3.67
C ASP A 96 2.39 9.69 5.03
N TRP A 97 2.57 10.82 5.71
CA TRP A 97 1.80 11.16 6.91
C TRP A 97 0.28 11.17 6.69
N LYS A 98 -0.19 11.44 5.46
CA LYS A 98 -1.63 11.35 5.15
C LYS A 98 -2.11 9.90 5.17
N CYS A 99 -1.24 8.95 4.80
CA CYS A 99 -1.53 7.52 4.95
C CYS A 99 -1.66 7.16 6.43
N ALA A 100 -0.67 7.54 7.25
CA ALA A 100 -0.71 7.33 8.70
C ALA A 100 -2.04 7.83 9.30
N LEU A 101 -2.43 9.07 8.98
CA LEU A 101 -3.71 9.61 9.41
C LEU A 101 -4.89 8.78 8.94
N THR A 102 -4.93 8.36 7.68
CA THR A 102 -6.04 7.57 7.12
C THR A 102 -6.24 6.26 7.87
N VAL A 103 -5.15 5.63 8.32
CA VAL A 103 -5.15 4.33 9.01
C VAL A 103 -5.45 4.48 10.51
N ARG A 104 -5.18 5.65 11.11
CA ARG A 104 -5.37 5.89 12.55
C ARG A 104 -6.79 5.50 13.01
N ASN A 105 -6.86 4.75 14.12
CA ASN A 105 -8.10 4.28 14.77
C ASN A 105 -8.96 3.35 13.90
N THR A 106 -8.37 2.72 12.89
CA THR A 106 -9.05 1.76 12.02
C THR A 106 -8.49 0.35 12.22
N SER A 107 -9.20 -0.67 11.73
CA SER A 107 -8.68 -2.04 11.67
C SER A 107 -7.48 -2.22 10.74
N LEU A 108 -7.11 -1.19 9.98
CA LEU A 108 -6.02 -1.22 9.01
C LEU A 108 -4.65 -0.94 9.65
N ILE A 109 -4.59 -0.57 10.95
CA ILE A 109 -3.32 -0.48 11.66
C ILE A 109 -2.63 -1.86 11.60
N GLY A 110 -1.33 -1.84 11.30
CA GLY A 110 -0.54 -3.06 11.13
C GLY A 110 -0.70 -3.73 9.77
N ALA A 111 -1.52 -3.22 8.85
CA ALA A 111 -1.65 -3.78 7.50
C ALA A 111 -0.30 -3.80 6.75
N TYR A 112 -0.11 -4.79 5.88
CA TYR A 112 1.06 -4.82 5.00
C TYR A 112 0.96 -3.71 3.96
N MET A 113 2.07 -3.05 3.64
CA MET A 113 2.12 -1.95 2.68
C MET A 113 3.13 -2.22 1.60
N THR A 114 2.73 -2.08 0.34
CA THR A 114 3.64 -2.32 -0.77
C THR A 114 3.24 -1.55 -2.03
N ASP A 115 4.20 -1.39 -2.93
CA ASP A 115 3.99 -0.82 -4.26
C ASP A 115 3.89 -1.91 -5.34
N ILE A 116 2.96 -1.82 -6.28
CA ILE A 116 2.82 -2.85 -7.33
C ILE A 116 3.98 -2.87 -8.33
N ILE A 117 4.60 -1.72 -8.60
CA ILE A 117 5.78 -1.60 -9.46
C ILE A 117 7.04 -1.38 -8.62
N LYS A 118 8.05 -2.23 -8.83
CA LYS A 118 9.31 -2.22 -8.08
C LYS A 118 10.45 -1.69 -8.94
N TYR A 119 11.37 -0.95 -8.31
CA TYR A 119 12.65 -0.51 -8.94
C TYR A 119 12.47 0.26 -10.25
N PHE A 120 11.38 1.01 -10.40
CA PHE A 120 11.18 1.84 -11.59
C PHE A 120 11.78 3.23 -11.34
N PRO A 121 12.70 3.76 -12.18
CA PRO A 121 13.48 4.97 -11.89
C PRO A 121 12.71 6.30 -12.13
N GLU A 122 11.41 6.32 -11.86
CA GLU A 122 10.53 7.48 -12.01
C GLU A 122 9.64 7.65 -10.78
N SER A 123 9.47 8.87 -10.30
CA SER A 123 8.65 9.18 -9.11
C SER A 123 7.28 9.75 -9.46
N LYS A 124 7.06 10.15 -10.72
CA LYS A 124 5.77 10.64 -11.20
C LYS A 124 4.89 9.49 -11.66
N ALA A 125 3.80 9.27 -10.92
CA ALA A 125 2.84 8.20 -11.18
C ALA A 125 2.33 8.13 -12.63
N SER A 126 1.94 9.27 -13.20
CA SER A 126 1.45 9.34 -14.57
C SER A 126 2.50 8.99 -15.63
N VAL A 127 3.78 9.21 -15.32
CA VAL A 127 4.90 8.85 -16.20
C VAL A 127 5.20 7.37 -16.08
N VAL A 128 5.14 6.79 -14.88
CA VAL A 128 5.30 5.34 -14.65
C VAL A 128 4.29 4.57 -15.49
N TYR A 129 2.99 4.89 -15.35
CA TYR A 129 1.94 4.19 -16.09
C TYR A 129 2.13 4.30 -17.61
N LYS A 130 2.32 5.52 -18.13
CA LYS A 130 2.52 5.74 -19.57
C LYS A 130 3.78 5.08 -20.12
N SER A 131 4.83 4.98 -19.31
CA SER A 131 6.06 4.30 -19.70
C SER A 131 5.90 2.79 -19.74
N LEU A 132 5.12 2.23 -18.80
CA LEU A 132 4.81 0.80 -18.78
C LEU A 132 3.82 0.44 -19.90
N PHE A 133 2.80 1.25 -20.14
CA PHE A 133 1.71 0.99 -21.08
C PHE A 133 1.59 2.12 -22.12
N PRO A 134 2.58 2.28 -23.03
CA PRO A 134 2.56 3.36 -24.04
C PRO A 134 1.48 3.12 -25.10
N THR A 135 1.08 1.87 -25.29
CA THR A 135 -0.06 1.45 -26.11
C THR A 135 -1.08 0.82 -25.18
N ASN A 136 -2.36 1.09 -25.43
CA ASN A 136 -3.45 0.82 -24.49
C ASN A 136 -3.44 -0.64 -24.00
N GLY A 137 -3.02 -0.87 -22.75
CA GLY A 137 -2.93 -2.19 -22.15
C GLY A 137 -1.81 -3.11 -22.66
N VAL A 138 -0.84 -2.60 -23.43
CA VAL A 138 0.33 -3.38 -23.87
C VAL A 138 1.57 -2.90 -23.12
N VAL A 139 2.22 -3.82 -22.42
CA VAL A 139 3.48 -3.53 -21.72
C VAL A 139 4.56 -3.20 -22.73
N SER A 140 5.26 -2.08 -22.55
CA SER A 140 6.39 -1.69 -23.39
C SER A 140 7.52 -2.72 -23.35
N ASP A 141 8.05 -3.12 -24.50
CA ASP A 141 9.23 -3.99 -24.60
C ASP A 141 10.41 -3.46 -23.77
N LYS A 142 10.62 -2.14 -23.79
CA LYS A 142 11.68 -1.47 -23.02
C LYS A 142 11.54 -1.72 -21.51
N ASN A 143 10.32 -1.74 -21.00
CA ASN A 143 10.04 -1.84 -19.57
C ASN A 143 9.51 -3.21 -19.16
N LYS A 144 9.35 -4.16 -20.09
CA LYS A 144 8.81 -5.49 -19.86
C LYS A 144 9.56 -6.23 -18.76
N LYS A 145 10.90 -6.17 -18.77
CA LYS A 145 11.73 -6.81 -17.73
C LYS A 145 11.44 -6.27 -16.32
N ILE A 146 11.26 -4.96 -16.18
CA ILE A 146 10.94 -4.34 -14.88
C ILE A 146 9.51 -4.70 -14.47
N TYR A 147 8.58 -4.68 -15.42
CA TYR A 147 7.19 -5.09 -15.18
C TYR A 147 7.11 -6.54 -14.71
N ASP A 148 7.71 -7.48 -15.46
CA ASP A 148 7.69 -8.91 -15.13
C ASP A 148 8.28 -9.17 -13.75
N LYS A 149 9.47 -8.61 -13.47
CA LYS A 149 10.10 -8.71 -12.15
C LYS A 149 9.22 -8.11 -11.05
N SER A 150 8.53 -7.00 -11.32
CA SER A 150 7.61 -6.39 -10.36
C SER A 150 6.43 -7.30 -10.06
N MET A 151 5.84 -7.93 -11.09
CA MET A 151 4.73 -8.87 -10.90
C MET A 151 5.17 -10.11 -10.13
N ASP A 152 6.36 -10.66 -10.43
CA ASP A 152 6.87 -11.84 -9.73
C ASP A 152 7.14 -11.55 -8.24
N LEU A 153 7.73 -10.38 -7.93
CA LEU A 153 7.93 -9.94 -6.55
C LEU A 153 6.60 -9.68 -5.84
N PHE A 154 5.67 -9.00 -6.51
CA PHE A 154 4.38 -8.66 -5.93
C PHE A 154 3.50 -9.90 -5.70
N GLN A 155 3.52 -10.89 -6.60
CA GLN A 155 2.88 -12.18 -6.36
C GLN A 155 3.52 -12.87 -5.15
N SER A 156 4.85 -12.86 -5.03
CA SER A 156 5.50 -13.43 -3.86
C SER A 156 5.07 -12.73 -2.57
N GLU A 157 4.87 -11.41 -2.57
CA GLU A 157 4.34 -10.70 -1.40
C GLU A 157 2.91 -11.13 -1.06
N ILE A 158 2.04 -11.30 -2.07
CA ILE A 158 0.68 -11.84 -1.90
C ILE A 158 0.72 -13.24 -1.30
N ASP A 159 1.50 -14.15 -1.86
CA ASP A 159 1.56 -15.55 -1.42
C ASP A 159 2.10 -15.70 0.01
N ILE A 160 3.02 -14.81 0.42
CA ILE A 160 3.61 -14.84 1.76
C ILE A 160 2.67 -14.20 2.78
N VAL A 161 2.13 -13.03 2.47
CA VAL A 161 1.29 -12.26 3.40
C VAL A 161 -0.09 -12.89 3.53
N ASP A 162 -0.62 -13.44 2.43
CA ASP A 162 -1.95 -14.06 2.34
C ASP A 162 -3.05 -13.12 2.86
N PRO A 163 -3.26 -11.96 2.20
CA PRO A 163 -4.21 -10.96 2.66
C PRO A 163 -5.65 -11.38 2.32
N LYS A 164 -6.59 -11.08 3.21
CA LYS A 164 -8.03 -11.25 2.96
C LYS A 164 -8.64 -10.04 2.27
N LYS A 165 -8.03 -8.87 2.48
CA LYS A 165 -8.54 -7.57 2.04
C LYS A 165 -7.42 -6.72 1.45
N ILE A 166 -7.65 -6.24 0.24
CA ILE A 166 -6.70 -5.42 -0.50
C ILE A 166 -7.27 -4.02 -0.74
N ILE A 167 -6.50 -2.99 -0.38
CA ILE A 167 -6.82 -1.59 -0.60
C ILE A 167 -5.83 -1.02 -1.62
N VAL A 168 -6.34 -0.54 -2.75
CA VAL A 168 -5.53 -0.02 -3.85
C VAL A 168 -5.61 1.50 -3.89
N PHE A 169 -4.48 2.17 -3.70
CA PHE A 169 -4.36 3.62 -3.73
C PHE A 169 -4.03 4.16 -5.12
N GLY A 170 -4.95 4.94 -5.69
CA GLY A 170 -4.75 5.70 -6.92
C GLY A 170 -5.16 4.97 -8.20
N GLU A 171 -5.55 5.75 -9.20
CA GLU A 171 -6.08 5.22 -10.48
C GLU A 171 -5.09 4.34 -11.21
N GLU A 172 -3.81 4.74 -11.26
CA GLU A 172 -2.81 3.97 -12.02
C GLU A 172 -2.49 2.63 -11.36
N ALA A 173 -2.44 2.55 -10.03
CA ALA A 173 -2.27 1.28 -9.34
C ALA A 173 -3.47 0.34 -9.58
N LYS A 174 -4.70 0.88 -9.60
CA LYS A 174 -5.91 0.11 -9.93
C LYS A 174 -5.87 -0.44 -11.34
N LYS A 175 -5.48 0.37 -12.33
CA LYS A 175 -5.33 -0.06 -13.72
C LYS A 175 -4.30 -1.17 -13.88
N ILE A 176 -3.13 -1.02 -13.23
CA ILE A 176 -2.08 -2.03 -13.29
C ILE A 176 -2.54 -3.34 -12.64
N LEU A 177 -3.13 -3.28 -11.44
CA LEU A 177 -3.64 -4.49 -10.79
C LEU A 177 -4.73 -5.17 -11.63
N ASN A 178 -5.69 -4.40 -12.16
CA ASN A 178 -6.74 -4.92 -13.02
C ASN A 178 -6.17 -5.60 -14.28
N HIS A 179 -5.21 -4.94 -14.94
CA HIS A 179 -4.51 -5.48 -16.09
C HIS A 179 -3.76 -6.78 -15.74
N SER A 180 -3.03 -6.81 -14.63
CA SER A 180 -2.27 -7.98 -14.20
C SER A 180 -3.16 -9.17 -13.83
N LEU A 181 -4.31 -8.93 -13.20
CA LEU A 181 -5.32 -9.95 -12.91
C LEU A 181 -5.95 -10.50 -14.20
N LYS A 182 -6.38 -9.62 -15.12
CA LYS A 182 -6.98 -10.01 -16.42
C LYS A 182 -6.08 -10.91 -17.25
N ASN A 183 -4.77 -10.66 -17.20
CA ASN A 183 -3.79 -11.37 -18.00
C ASN A 183 -3.08 -12.51 -17.24
N GLY A 184 -3.56 -12.88 -16.04
CA GLY A 184 -3.00 -13.98 -15.25
C GLY A 184 -1.54 -13.76 -14.81
N ARG A 185 -1.10 -12.50 -14.71
CA ARG A 185 0.22 -12.17 -14.14
C ARG A 185 0.19 -12.11 -12.62
N ILE A 186 -0.97 -11.80 -12.05
CA ILE A 186 -1.24 -11.85 -10.61
C ILE A 186 -2.46 -12.74 -10.38
N HIS A 187 -2.41 -13.53 -9.31
CA HIS A 187 -3.46 -14.41 -8.85
C HIS A 187 -3.83 -14.03 -7.41
N LEU A 188 -5.13 -13.91 -7.17
CA LEU A 188 -5.72 -13.70 -5.85
C LEU A 188 -6.77 -14.79 -5.63
N ASP A 189 -6.90 -15.26 -4.40
CA ASP A 189 -7.99 -16.15 -4.03
C ASP A 189 -9.35 -15.44 -4.21
N ASP A 190 -10.37 -16.18 -4.63
CA ASP A 190 -11.71 -15.62 -4.89
C ASP A 190 -12.37 -15.03 -3.63
N SER A 191 -11.94 -15.46 -2.44
CA SER A 191 -12.39 -14.91 -1.16
C SER A 191 -11.77 -13.55 -0.82
N VAL A 192 -10.76 -13.11 -1.56
CA VAL A 192 -10.13 -11.80 -1.34
C VAL A 192 -11.10 -10.69 -1.78
N GLU A 193 -11.29 -9.72 -0.91
CA GLU A 193 -12.05 -8.51 -1.23
C GLU A 193 -11.10 -7.37 -1.58
N VAL A 194 -11.42 -6.64 -2.65
CA VAL A 194 -10.62 -5.51 -3.14
C VAL A 194 -11.41 -4.22 -3.03
N ILE A 195 -10.74 -3.13 -2.68
CA ILE A 195 -11.30 -1.79 -2.78
C ILE A 195 -10.33 -0.81 -3.39
N GLY A 196 -10.80 -0.10 -4.42
CA GLY A 196 -10.06 1.00 -5.04
C GLY A 196 -10.39 2.33 -4.37
N ILE A 197 -9.38 3.08 -3.94
CA ILE A 197 -9.54 4.41 -3.36
C ILE A 197 -8.61 5.42 -4.03
N THR A 198 -9.00 6.70 -4.00
CA THR A 198 -8.12 7.78 -4.48
C THR A 198 -6.84 7.80 -3.64
N HIS A 199 -5.69 8.08 -4.28
CA HIS A 199 -4.40 8.07 -3.60
C HIS A 199 -4.38 9.05 -2.41
N TYR A 200 -3.84 8.63 -1.26
CA TYR A 200 -3.83 9.43 -0.03
C TYR A 200 -3.13 10.79 -0.21
N ALA A 201 -2.16 10.89 -1.11
CA ALA A 201 -1.50 12.15 -1.46
C ALA A 201 -2.47 13.19 -2.05
N SER A 202 -3.46 12.74 -2.82
CA SER A 202 -4.47 13.58 -3.49
C SER A 202 -5.71 13.82 -2.62
N ALA A 203 -5.82 13.13 -1.48
CA ALA A 203 -6.98 13.23 -0.58
C ALA A 203 -7.09 14.62 0.06
N THR A 204 -8.24 15.28 -0.16
CA THR A 204 -8.66 16.46 0.61
C THR A 204 -8.95 16.07 2.07
N ASN A 205 -8.99 17.04 2.98
CA ASN A 205 -9.31 16.77 4.39
C ASN A 205 -10.67 16.06 4.57
N ASN A 206 -11.63 16.27 3.67
CA ASN A 206 -12.93 15.59 3.71
C ASN A 206 -12.81 14.10 3.34
N SER A 207 -12.11 13.77 2.25
CA SER A 207 -11.88 12.37 1.87
C SER A 207 -11.13 11.55 2.93
N LYS A 208 -10.26 12.17 3.74
CA LYS A 208 -9.58 11.50 4.86
C LYS A 208 -10.55 11.09 5.97
N LYS A 209 -11.46 11.98 6.35
CA LYS A 209 -12.50 11.68 7.35
C LYS A 209 -13.45 10.59 6.83
N THR A 210 -13.78 10.61 5.54
CA THR A 210 -14.60 9.57 4.90
C THR A 210 -13.91 8.20 4.93
N LEU A 211 -12.60 8.14 4.65
CA LEU A 211 -11.83 6.90 4.74
C LEU A 211 -11.73 6.39 6.19
N GLN A 212 -11.41 7.26 7.16
CA GLN A 212 -11.37 6.87 8.57
C GLN A 212 -12.73 6.32 9.05
N LYS A 213 -13.83 7.06 8.81
CA LYS A 213 -15.20 6.65 9.19
C LYS A 213 -15.56 5.26 8.66
N ARG A 214 -15.14 4.96 7.43
CA ARG A 214 -15.38 3.67 6.78
C ARG A 214 -14.72 2.50 7.51
N PHE A 215 -13.48 2.68 7.96
CA PHE A 215 -12.70 1.60 8.56
C PHE A 215 -12.77 1.59 10.11
N THR A 216 -13.38 2.60 10.73
CA THR A 216 -13.74 2.59 12.16
C THR A 216 -15.10 1.95 12.44
N GLY A 217 -15.86 1.57 11.41
CA GLY A 217 -17.19 0.97 11.57
C GLY A 217 -18.25 1.94 12.14
N ALA A 218 -18.02 3.25 12.08
CA ALA A 218 -19.02 4.22 12.50
C ALA A 218 -20.15 4.21 11.45
N SER A 219 -21.35 3.76 11.87
CA SER A 219 -22.56 4.05 11.12
C SER A 219 -22.76 5.57 11.08
N ASP A 220 -23.22 6.09 9.97
CA ASP A 220 -24.52 6.78 9.93
C ASP A 220 -24.72 7.43 8.56
N ASP A 221 -25.96 7.31 8.08
CA ASP A 221 -26.71 8.29 7.29
C ASP A 221 -25.90 9.51 6.83
N ASP A 222 -25.17 9.39 5.72
CA ASP A 222 -24.80 10.57 4.94
C ASP A 222 -24.55 10.20 3.48
N THR A 223 -25.53 10.56 2.66
CA THR A 223 -25.65 10.42 1.22
C THR A 223 -24.78 11.45 0.49
N THR A 224 -23.46 11.38 0.65
CA THR A 224 -22.52 12.09 -0.24
C THR A 224 -21.82 11.12 -1.18
N ASN A 225 -22.38 11.07 -2.40
CA ASN A 225 -21.89 10.44 -3.64
C ASN A 225 -20.49 9.83 -3.60
N GLY A 226 -20.47 8.50 -3.51
CA GLY A 226 -19.28 7.66 -3.63
C GLY A 226 -19.24 6.59 -2.55
N LYS A 227 -20.17 5.62 -2.57
CA LYS A 227 -20.03 4.40 -1.78
C LYS A 227 -18.77 3.68 -2.25
N PHE A 228 -17.64 3.92 -1.58
CA PHE A 228 -16.54 2.98 -1.55
C PHE A 228 -17.18 1.63 -1.20
N THR A 229 -16.96 0.56 -1.95
CA THR A 229 -17.61 -0.74 -1.72
C THR A 229 -16.54 -1.80 -1.89
N TRP A 230 -16.42 -2.70 -0.92
CA TRP A 230 -15.60 -3.89 -1.11
C TRP A 230 -16.22 -4.70 -2.24
N VAL A 231 -15.40 -5.11 -3.19
CA VAL A 231 -15.84 -5.91 -4.31
C VAL A 231 -15.04 -7.19 -4.37
N THR A 232 -15.64 -8.23 -4.94
CA THR A 232 -14.90 -9.47 -5.21
C THR A 232 -13.79 -9.20 -6.23
N VAL A 233 -12.76 -10.07 -6.28
CA VAL A 233 -11.72 -10.01 -7.32
C VAL A 233 -12.37 -10.00 -8.71
N LYS A 234 -13.37 -10.86 -8.92
CA LYS A 234 -14.12 -10.96 -10.19
C LYS A 234 -14.77 -9.62 -10.59
N ASP A 235 -15.43 -8.96 -9.65
CA ASP A 235 -16.08 -7.68 -9.92
C ASP A 235 -15.04 -6.58 -10.17
N PHE A 236 -13.95 -6.56 -9.39
CA PHE A 236 -12.85 -5.63 -9.59
C PHE A 236 -12.24 -5.77 -10.99
N VAL A 237 -12.06 -7.00 -11.48
CA VAL A 237 -11.59 -7.29 -12.84
C VAL A 237 -12.54 -6.70 -13.89
N ASN A 238 -13.84 -6.75 -13.67
CA ASN A 238 -14.84 -6.26 -14.62
C ASN A 238 -15.06 -4.74 -14.58
N MET A 239 -14.42 -4.02 -13.66
CA MET A 239 -14.48 -2.55 -13.62
C MET A 239 -13.74 -1.92 -14.80
N ASN A 240 -14.30 -0.81 -15.30
CA ASN A 240 -13.66 0.07 -16.28
C ASN A 240 -12.89 1.17 -15.53
N PHE A 241 -11.57 1.20 -15.70
CA PHE A 241 -10.66 2.17 -15.10
C PHE A 241 -9.97 3.02 -16.17
#